data_AF-R7N1F2-F1
#
_entry.id   AF-R7N1F2-F1
#
_cell.length_a   1.000
_cell.length_b   1.000
_cell.length_c   1.000
_cell.angle_alpha   90.00
_cell.angle_beta   90.00
_cell.angle_gamma   90.00
#
_symmetry.space_group_name_H-M   'P 1'
#
loop_
_entity.id
_entity.type
_entity.pdbx_description
1 polymer ?
#
loop_
_entity_poly.entity_id
_entity_poly.type
_entity_poly.pdbx_seq_one_letter_code
_entity_poly.pdbx_strand_id
1 'polypeptide(L)'
;MQEEIKRRRDGRSRYSGVSIFSSKIKCGQCGGWYGAKVWHSTDKYRRTIYRCNDKFKSHCKTPHLTEDDIKEVFVRAANQLIENKADVLDSITLLKERLTDTEDLEEERDRISTDLNLLADKIQQLIAENARVAQNQDDYDRNYNELVSRYEAAKTQHHPAEGTAH
;
A
#
# COMPACT_ATOMS: atom_id res chain seq x y z
N MET A 1 -25.40 -14.05 4.07
CA MET A 1 -25.75 -14.59 5.40
C MET A 1 -26.49 -15.94 5.32
N GLN A 2 -27.50 -16.08 4.45
CA GLN A 2 -28.34 -17.31 4.36
C GLN A 2 -27.63 -18.54 3.74
N GLU A 3 -26.70 -18.35 2.79
CA GLU A 3 -25.97 -19.46 2.16
C GLU A 3 -24.99 -20.18 3.11
N GLU A 4 -24.35 -19.41 4.00
CA GLU A 4 -23.40 -19.94 4.98
C GLU A 4 -24.10 -20.85 6.02
N ILE A 5 -25.36 -20.54 6.36
CA ILE A 5 -26.19 -21.37 7.25
C ILE A 5 -26.58 -22.70 6.58
N LYS A 6 -26.86 -22.71 5.27
CA LYS A 6 -27.14 -23.94 4.51
C LYS A 6 -25.92 -24.86 4.44
N ARG A 7 -24.72 -24.33 4.17
CA ARG A 7 -23.47 -25.12 4.12
C ARG A 7 -23.14 -25.83 5.44
N ARG A 8 -23.48 -25.22 6.58
CA ARG A 8 -23.29 -25.82 7.92
C ARG A 8 -24.19 -27.03 8.18
N ARG A 9 -25.33 -27.12 7.48
CA ARG A 9 -26.31 -28.22 7.63
C ARG A 9 -25.88 -29.48 6.86
N ASP A 10 -25.26 -29.30 5.70
CA ASP A 10 -24.84 -30.40 4.81
C ASP A 10 -23.38 -30.86 5.07
N GLY A 11 -22.57 -30.02 5.71
CA GLY A 11 -21.20 -30.35 6.09
C GLY A 11 -21.12 -31.24 7.33
N ARG A 12 -20.90 -32.55 7.14
CA ARG A 12 -20.50 -33.48 8.20
C ARG A 12 -19.12 -33.14 8.77
N SER A 13 -18.99 -32.11 9.61
CA SER A 13 -17.97 -31.97 10.66
C SER A 13 -18.08 -30.60 11.32
N ARG A 14 -18.01 -30.57 12.65
CA ARG A 14 -17.94 -29.35 13.46
C ARG A 14 -16.88 -28.42 12.86
N TYR A 15 -17.29 -27.22 12.46
CA TYR A 15 -16.37 -26.12 12.16
C TYR A 15 -15.63 -25.78 13.46
N SER A 16 -14.50 -26.44 13.72
CA SER A 16 -13.59 -25.98 14.77
C SER A 16 -12.85 -24.78 14.18
N GLY A 17 -13.16 -23.57 14.65
CA GLY A 17 -12.48 -22.32 14.27
C GLY A 17 -11.01 -22.25 14.64
N VAL A 18 -10.35 -23.41 14.81
CA VAL A 18 -8.95 -23.59 15.18
C VAL A 18 -8.03 -23.20 14.01
N SER A 19 -8.50 -23.31 12.77
CA SER A 19 -7.83 -22.72 11.60
C SER A 19 -8.77 -22.59 10.39
N ILE A 20 -8.46 -21.62 9.53
CA ILE A 20 -9.13 -21.32 8.26
C ILE A 20 -9.20 -22.50 7.29
N PHE A 21 -8.30 -23.48 7.39
CA PHE A 21 -8.25 -24.64 6.50
C PHE A 21 -9.07 -25.85 6.98
N SER A 22 -9.67 -25.75 8.17
CA SER A 22 -10.48 -26.83 8.74
C SER A 22 -11.66 -27.18 7.84
N SER A 23 -11.80 -28.46 7.49
CA SER A 23 -12.88 -28.98 6.64
C SER A 23 -12.95 -28.38 5.22
N LYS A 24 -11.84 -27.83 4.70
CA LYS A 24 -11.77 -27.26 3.34
C LYS A 24 -10.93 -28.07 2.35
N ILE A 25 -10.13 -29.02 2.84
CA ILE A 25 -9.17 -29.76 2.03
C ILE A 25 -9.63 -31.20 1.85
N LYS A 26 -9.87 -31.61 0.61
CA LYS A 26 -10.27 -32.98 0.24
C LYS A 26 -9.06 -33.76 -0.25
N CYS A 27 -8.94 -35.01 0.20
CA CYS A 27 -7.87 -35.91 -0.21
C CYS A 27 -8.10 -36.38 -1.65
N GLY A 28 -7.14 -36.10 -2.54
CA GLY A 28 -7.19 -36.53 -3.94
C GLY A 28 -7.09 -38.04 -4.16
N GLN A 29 -6.58 -38.81 -3.19
CA GLN A 29 -6.44 -40.26 -3.33
C GLN A 29 -7.69 -41.02 -2.85
N CYS A 30 -8.19 -40.75 -1.64
CA CYS A 30 -9.28 -41.53 -1.06
C CYS A 30 -10.60 -40.75 -0.91
N GLY A 31 -10.64 -39.48 -1.34
CA GLY A 31 -11.83 -38.63 -1.24
C GLY A 31 -12.22 -38.16 0.17
N GLY A 32 -11.55 -38.68 1.22
CA GLY A 32 -11.73 -38.28 2.61
C GLY A 32 -11.25 -36.86 2.88
N TRP A 33 -11.61 -36.30 4.04
CA TRP A 33 -11.23 -34.94 4.42
C TRP A 33 -9.90 -34.88 5.17
N TYR A 34 -9.10 -33.86 4.90
CA TYR A 34 -7.98 -33.50 5.77
C TYR A 34 -8.47 -32.84 7.05
N GLY A 35 -7.78 -33.09 8.16
CA GLY A 35 -8.04 -32.43 9.43
C GLY A 35 -6.76 -32.03 10.14
N ALA A 36 -6.81 -30.91 10.86
CA ALA A 36 -5.72 -30.43 11.69
C ALA A 36 -5.33 -31.47 12.77
N LYS A 37 -4.04 -31.58 13.04
CA LYS A 37 -3.42 -32.39 14.09
C LYS A 37 -2.31 -31.55 14.72
N VAL A 38 -2.24 -31.56 16.05
CA VAL A 38 -1.15 -30.90 16.78
C VAL A 38 0.02 -31.87 16.89
N TRP A 39 1.20 -31.41 16.49
CA TRP A 39 2.48 -32.06 16.72
C TRP A 39 3.25 -31.27 17.77
N HIS A 40 3.82 -31.99 18.74
CA HIS A 40 4.38 -31.47 20.00
C HIS A 40 3.33 -30.71 20.82
N SER A 41 2.76 -31.37 21.82
CA SER A 41 1.61 -30.86 22.59
C SER A 41 1.96 -29.77 23.61
N THR A 42 3.21 -29.72 24.08
CA THR A 42 3.58 -29.06 25.35
C THR A 42 4.88 -28.26 25.31
N ASP A 43 5.49 -28.05 24.14
CA ASP A 43 6.80 -27.39 24.01
C ASP A 43 6.80 -26.30 22.91
N LYS A 44 7.84 -25.46 22.86
CA LYS A 44 8.08 -24.37 21.92
C LYS A 44 8.04 -24.79 20.44
N TYR A 45 8.11 -26.09 20.17
CA TYR A 45 8.01 -26.67 18.82
C TYR A 45 6.58 -27.10 18.45
N ARG A 46 5.57 -26.69 19.23
CA ARG A 46 4.15 -26.96 18.93
C ARG A 46 3.81 -26.45 17.54
N ARG A 47 3.42 -27.36 16.66
CA ARG A 47 3.04 -27.06 15.27
C ARG A 47 1.75 -27.75 14.89
N THR A 48 0.98 -27.09 14.02
CA THR A 48 -0.24 -27.66 13.44
C THR A 48 0.09 -28.22 12.07
N ILE A 49 -0.25 -29.50 11.85
CA ILE A 49 -0.18 -30.14 10.54
C ILE A 49 -1.57 -30.60 10.11
N TYR A 50 -1.76 -30.78 8.81
CA TYR A 50 -2.97 -31.29 8.20
C TYR A 50 -2.70 -32.67 7.63
N ARG A 51 -3.53 -33.64 8.00
CA ARG A 51 -3.43 -35.01 7.50
C ARG A 51 -4.81 -35.53 7.13
N CYS A 52 -4.88 -36.34 6.07
CA CYS A 52 -6.10 -37.07 5.72
C CYS A 52 -6.62 -37.84 6.94
N ASN A 53 -7.89 -37.64 7.31
CA ASN A 53 -8.49 -38.30 8.47
C ASN A 53 -8.69 -39.80 8.24
N ASP A 54 -8.89 -40.21 6.99
CA ASP A 54 -9.08 -41.61 6.62
C ASP A 54 -7.76 -42.33 6.31
N LYS A 55 -6.61 -41.69 6.55
CA LYS A 55 -5.29 -42.20 6.11
C LYS A 55 -5.06 -43.67 6.45
N PHE A 56 -5.39 -44.07 7.67
CA PHE A 56 -5.21 -45.45 8.14
C PHE A 56 -6.35 -46.38 7.74
N LYS A 57 -7.57 -45.86 7.51
CA LYS A 57 -8.73 -46.66 7.11
C LYS A 57 -8.67 -47.05 5.63
N SER A 58 -8.25 -46.11 4.79
CA SER A 58 -8.20 -46.26 3.33
C SER A 58 -6.79 -46.55 2.79
N HIS A 59 -5.82 -46.82 3.68
CA HIS A 59 -4.41 -47.02 3.31
C HIS A 59 -3.87 -45.87 2.42
N CYS A 60 -4.32 -44.65 2.70
CA CYS A 60 -4.00 -43.48 1.90
C CYS A 60 -2.53 -43.08 2.06
N LYS A 61 -1.84 -42.86 0.92
CA LYS A 61 -0.41 -42.52 0.89
C LYS A 61 -0.16 -41.02 0.89
N THR A 62 -1.20 -40.19 0.79
CA THR A 62 -1.02 -38.72 0.72
C THR A 62 -0.25 -38.16 1.93
N PRO A 63 0.64 -37.18 1.73
CA PRO A 63 1.49 -36.65 2.79
C PRO A 63 0.69 -35.84 3.80
N HIS A 64 1.33 -35.50 4.92
CA HIS A 64 0.86 -34.42 5.77
C HIS A 64 1.28 -33.09 5.14
N LEU A 65 0.52 -32.04 5.43
CA LEU A 65 0.77 -30.69 4.95
C LEU A 65 0.92 -29.76 6.14
N THR A 66 1.80 -28.79 6.03
CA THR A 66 1.83 -27.63 6.92
C THR A 66 0.85 -26.58 6.44
N GLU A 67 0.64 -25.54 7.24
CA GLU A 67 -0.17 -24.40 6.82
C GLU A 67 0.44 -23.68 5.61
N ASP A 68 1.77 -23.57 5.58
CA ASP A 68 2.49 -22.89 4.51
C ASP A 68 2.41 -23.68 3.20
N ASP A 69 2.51 -25.01 3.24
CA ASP A 69 2.30 -25.86 2.06
C ASP A 69 0.91 -25.61 1.43
N ILE A 70 -0.12 -25.48 2.28
CA ILE A 70 -1.49 -25.25 1.81
C ILE A 70 -1.62 -23.85 1.19
N LYS A 71 -1.05 -22.83 1.83
CA LYS A 71 -1.06 -21.45 1.30
C LYS A 71 -0.35 -21.36 -0.04
N GLU A 72 0.84 -21.96 -0.16
CA GLU A 72 1.62 -21.94 -1.40
C GLU A 72 0.86 -22.59 -2.56
N VAL A 73 0.31 -23.79 -2.33
CA VAL A 73 -0.48 -24.49 -3.35
C VAL A 73 -1.73 -23.70 -3.73
N PHE A 74 -2.41 -23.09 -2.76
CA PHE A 74 -3.58 -22.25 -3.04
C PHE A 74 -3.21 -21.03 -3.89
N VAL A 75 -2.16 -20.30 -3.53
CA VAL A 75 -1.69 -19.13 -4.29
C VAL A 75 -1.29 -19.53 -5.71
N ARG A 76 -0.58 -20.65 -5.86
CA ARG A 76 -0.21 -21.16 -7.19
C ARG A 76 -1.44 -21.49 -8.04
N ALA A 77 -2.41 -22.21 -7.48
CA ALA A 77 -3.64 -22.56 -8.20
C ALA A 77 -4.49 -21.33 -8.55
N ALA A 78 -4.61 -20.37 -7.63
CA ALA A 78 -5.31 -19.11 -7.87
C ALA A 78 -4.61 -18.29 -8.96
N ASN A 79 -3.28 -18.20 -8.94
CA ASN A 79 -2.51 -17.52 -9.97
C ASN A 79 -2.66 -18.18 -11.35
N GLN A 80 -2.79 -19.51 -11.42
CA GLN A 80 -3.06 -20.23 -12.68
C GLN A 80 -4.46 -19.96 -13.22
N LEU A 81 -5.45 -19.71 -12.34
CA LEU A 81 -6.82 -19.42 -12.73
C LEU A 81 -6.99 -17.97 -13.22
N ILE A 82 -6.16 -17.05 -12.74
CA ILE A 82 -6.19 -15.64 -13.15
C ILE A 82 -5.37 -15.50 -14.45
N GLU A 83 -5.98 -15.85 -15.59
CA GLU A 83 -5.35 -15.82 -16.92
C GLU A 83 -4.82 -14.41 -17.30
N ASN A 84 -5.52 -13.35 -16.88
CA ASN A 84 -5.17 -11.95 -17.22
C ASN A 84 -4.41 -11.23 -16.12
N LYS A 85 -3.68 -11.95 -15.24
CA LYS A 85 -2.98 -11.31 -14.11
C LYS A 85 -1.96 -10.29 -14.60
N ALA A 86 -1.21 -10.60 -15.65
CA ALA A 86 -0.24 -9.69 -16.25
C ALA A 86 -0.95 -8.44 -16.78
N ASP A 87 -1.96 -8.60 -17.63
CA ASP A 87 -2.71 -7.49 -18.22
C ASP A 87 -3.38 -6.57 -17.19
N VAL A 88 -3.92 -7.14 -16.10
CA VAL A 88 -4.51 -6.34 -15.00
C VAL A 88 -3.44 -5.58 -14.24
N LEU A 89 -2.28 -6.20 -13.98
CA LEU A 89 -1.16 -5.51 -13.32
C LEU A 89 -0.57 -4.41 -14.20
N ASP A 90 -0.42 -4.65 -15.50
CA ASP A 90 0.08 -3.66 -16.46
C ASP A 90 -0.89 -2.47 -16.56
N SER A 91 -2.20 -2.75 -16.63
CA SER A 91 -3.23 -1.71 -16.63
C SER A 91 -3.21 -0.85 -15.36
N ILE A 92 -3.05 -1.49 -14.19
CA ILE A 92 -2.96 -0.78 -12.91
C ILE A 92 -1.67 0.04 -12.82
N THR A 93 -0.55 -0.51 -13.30
CA THR A 93 0.73 0.19 -13.34
C THR A 93 0.64 1.43 -14.22
N LEU A 94 0.07 1.31 -15.42
CA LEU A 94 -0.13 2.41 -16.35
C LEU A 94 -1.08 3.48 -15.78
N LEU A 95 -2.16 3.06 -15.13
CA LEU A 95 -3.05 3.99 -14.42
C LEU A 95 -2.34 4.71 -13.28
N LYS A 96 -1.50 3.99 -12.51
CA LYS A 96 -0.72 4.58 -11.42
C LYS A 96 0.22 5.65 -11.98
N GLU A 97 1.04 5.31 -12.97
CA GLU A 97 1.98 6.24 -13.61
C GLU A 97 1.24 7.50 -14.09
N ARG A 98 0.14 7.35 -14.81
CA ARG A 98 -0.63 8.49 -15.34
C ARG A 98 -1.32 9.32 -14.26
N LEU A 99 -1.79 8.70 -13.17
CA LEU A 99 -2.48 9.40 -12.09
C LEU A 99 -1.51 10.08 -11.12
N THR A 100 -0.27 9.62 -11.04
CA THR A 100 0.77 10.19 -10.17
C THR A 100 1.80 11.01 -10.92
N ASP A 101 1.59 11.26 -12.22
CA ASP A 101 2.45 12.15 -13.00
C ASP A 101 2.24 13.60 -12.55
N THR A 102 3.21 14.09 -11.79
CA THR A 102 3.24 15.44 -11.21
C THR A 102 4.42 16.26 -11.71
N GLU A 103 5.10 15.83 -12.79
CA GLU A 103 6.33 16.46 -13.29
C GLU A 103 6.13 17.96 -13.58
N ASP A 104 5.10 18.32 -14.36
CA ASP A 104 4.78 19.72 -14.66
C ASP A 104 4.50 20.57 -13.40
N LEU A 105 3.85 19.96 -12.40
CA LEU A 105 3.51 20.63 -11.14
C LEU A 105 4.75 20.82 -10.25
N GLU A 106 5.67 19.85 -10.27
CA GLU A 106 6.95 19.91 -9.56
C GLU A 106 7.88 20.94 -10.21
N GLU A 107 7.95 20.98 -11.54
CA GLU A 107 8.70 22.01 -12.27
C GLU A 107 8.17 23.42 -11.95
N GLU A 108 6.85 23.61 -11.95
CA GLU A 108 6.25 24.91 -11.61
C GLU A 108 6.51 25.30 -10.15
N ARG A 109 6.40 24.35 -9.21
CA ARG A 109 6.76 24.58 -7.81
C ARG A 109 8.22 25.04 -7.69
N ASP A 110 9.13 24.37 -8.38
CA ASP A 110 10.57 24.67 -8.31
C ASP A 110 10.90 26.04 -8.95
N ARG A 111 10.20 26.41 -10.04
CA ARG A 111 10.27 27.76 -10.62
C ARG A 111 9.84 28.82 -9.60
N ILE A 112 8.66 28.67 -8.99
CA ILE A 112 8.13 29.63 -8.02
C ILE A 112 9.04 29.71 -6.78
N SER A 113 9.58 28.57 -6.32
CA SER A 113 10.53 28.53 -5.21
C SER A 113 11.82 29.30 -5.51
N THR A 114 12.34 29.16 -6.74
CA THR A 114 13.52 29.91 -7.21
C THR A 114 13.25 31.42 -7.22
N ASP A 115 12.09 31.83 -7.74
CA ASP A 115 11.69 33.24 -7.77
C ASP A 115 11.52 33.83 -6.36
N LEU A 116 10.95 33.07 -5.42
CA LEU A 116 10.84 33.47 -4.03
C LEU A 116 12.20 33.73 -3.39
N ASN A 117 13.17 32.84 -3.62
CA ASN A 117 14.54 33.01 -3.12
C ASN A 117 15.21 34.26 -3.71
N LEU A 118 15.07 34.47 -5.03
CA LEU A 118 15.62 35.64 -5.70
C LEU A 118 15.02 36.96 -5.15
N LEU A 119 13.71 36.99 -4.91
CA LEU A 119 13.03 38.16 -4.34
C LEU A 119 13.48 38.42 -2.90
N ALA A 120 13.62 37.37 -2.09
CA ALA A 120 14.14 37.48 -0.72
C ALA A 120 15.56 38.06 -0.70
N ASP A 121 16.44 37.56 -1.57
CA ASP A 121 17.81 38.07 -1.71
C ASP A 121 17.83 39.55 -2.11
N LYS A 122 16.98 39.96 -3.07
CA LYS A 122 16.86 41.38 -3.47
C LYS A 122 16.39 42.26 -2.33
N ILE A 123 15.40 41.82 -1.55
CA ILE A 123 14.91 42.55 -0.37
C ILE A 123 16.04 42.70 0.65
N GLN A 124 16.77 41.62 0.95
CA GLN A 124 17.90 41.65 1.89
C GLN A 124 19.02 42.59 1.43
N GLN A 125 19.35 42.57 0.13
CA GLN A 125 20.33 43.48 -0.45
C GLN A 125 19.90 44.94 -0.31
N LEU A 126 18.63 45.25 -0.62
CA LEU A 126 18.09 46.60 -0.51
C LEU A 126 18.15 47.12 0.94
N ILE A 127 17.78 46.28 1.92
CA ILE A 127 17.88 46.59 3.36
C ILE A 127 19.36 46.84 3.76
N ALA A 128 20.27 45.96 3.33
CA ALA A 128 21.68 46.07 3.66
C ALA A 128 22.33 47.32 3.06
N GLU A 129 21.92 47.74 1.88
CA GLU A 129 22.41 48.95 1.22
C GLU A 129 21.91 50.21 1.94
N ASN A 130 20.61 50.27 2.27
CA ASN A 130 20.04 51.38 3.05
C ASN A 130 20.71 51.55 4.43
N ALA A 131 21.08 50.44 5.07
CA ALA A 131 21.81 50.46 6.34
C ALA A 131 23.26 50.97 6.22
N ARG A 132 23.89 50.86 5.04
CA ARG A 132 25.28 51.28 4.79
C ARG A 132 25.39 52.69 4.23
N VAL A 133 24.43 53.09 3.40
CA VAL A 133 24.45 54.34 2.64
C VAL A 133 23.11 55.04 2.84
N ALA A 134 23.15 56.32 3.22
CA ALA A 134 21.94 57.13 3.31
C ALA A 134 21.31 57.27 1.92
N GLN A 135 20.14 56.67 1.73
CA GLN A 135 19.35 56.74 0.50
C GLN A 135 18.19 57.74 0.63
N ASN A 136 17.62 58.15 -0.50
CA ASN A 136 16.34 58.82 -0.52
C ASN A 136 15.27 57.87 0.04
N GLN A 137 14.58 58.29 1.10
CA GLN A 137 13.63 57.43 1.81
C GLN A 137 12.38 57.14 0.98
N ASP A 138 11.89 58.10 0.19
CA ASP A 138 10.71 57.91 -0.66
C ASP A 138 10.96 56.88 -1.77
N ASP A 139 12.17 56.87 -2.34
CA ASP A 139 12.56 55.90 -3.37
C ASP A 139 12.85 54.51 -2.78
N TYR A 140 13.46 54.46 -1.59
CA TYR A 140 13.66 53.21 -0.85
C TYR A 140 12.32 52.54 -0.52
N ASP A 141 11.38 53.29 0.07
CA ASP A 141 10.07 52.78 0.46
C ASP A 141 9.29 52.28 -0.76
N ARG A 142 9.37 52.99 -1.90
CA ARG A 142 8.74 52.55 -3.15
C ARG A 142 9.29 51.21 -3.61
N ASN A 143 10.61 51.07 -3.70
CA ASN A 143 11.28 49.86 -4.18
C ASN A 143 11.08 48.68 -3.22
N TYR A 144 11.15 48.93 -1.92
CA TYR A 144 10.91 47.92 -0.88
C TYR A 144 9.48 47.38 -0.96
N ASN A 145 8.48 48.26 -1.00
CA ASN A 145 7.07 47.86 -1.06
C ASN A 145 6.75 47.10 -2.35
N GLU A 146 7.36 47.47 -3.48
CA GLU A 146 7.21 46.73 -4.73
C GLU A 146 7.78 45.30 -4.64
N LEU A 147 9.00 45.14 -4.12
CA LEU A 147 9.62 43.81 -3.97
C LEU A 147 8.84 42.92 -2.99
N VAL A 148 8.39 43.48 -1.86
CA VAL A 148 7.56 42.77 -0.89
C VAL A 148 6.22 42.36 -1.50
N SER A 149 5.57 43.24 -2.27
CA SER A 149 4.32 42.92 -2.94
C SER A 149 4.46 41.77 -3.94
N ARG A 150 5.55 41.75 -4.72
CA ARG A 150 5.85 40.65 -5.65
C ARG A 150 6.15 39.33 -4.91
N TYR A 151 6.86 39.41 -3.79
CA TYR A 151 7.16 38.24 -2.95
C TYR A 151 5.88 37.62 -2.37
N GLU A 152 5.00 38.43 -1.79
CA GLU A 152 3.72 37.92 -1.24
C GLU A 152 2.80 37.34 -2.32
N ALA A 153 2.79 37.92 -3.54
CA ALA A 153 2.06 37.36 -4.67
C ALA A 153 2.59 35.98 -5.08
N ALA A 154 3.91 35.82 -5.24
CA ALA A 154 4.53 34.54 -5.57
C ALA A 154 4.33 33.49 -4.47
N LYS A 155 4.40 33.91 -3.19
CA LYS A 155 4.18 33.04 -2.03
C LYS A 155 2.75 32.53 -1.97
N THR A 156 1.78 33.35 -2.37
CA THR A 156 0.37 32.98 -2.47
C THR A 156 0.12 32.01 -3.63
N GLN A 157 0.99 31.91 -4.62
CA GLN A 157 0.92 30.89 -5.68
C GLN A 157 1.60 29.58 -5.27
N HIS A 158 2.64 29.65 -4.43
CA HIS A 158 3.33 28.46 -3.90
C HIS A 158 2.48 27.69 -2.86
N HIS A 159 1.80 28.37 -1.94
CA HIS A 159 1.00 27.72 -0.88
C HIS A 159 -0.30 26.99 -1.27
N PRO A 160 -1.08 27.36 -2.32
CA PRO A 160 -2.26 26.59 -2.71
C PRO A 160 -1.92 25.18 -3.22
N ALA A 161 -0.68 24.94 -3.64
CA ALA A 161 -0.20 23.62 -4.08
C ALA A 161 0.01 22.63 -2.91
N GLU A 162 0.10 23.09 -1.66
CA GLU A 162 0.32 22.23 -0.49
C GLU A 162 -1.00 21.78 0.19
N GLY A 163 -2.16 22.27 -0.28
CA GLY A 163 -3.46 22.12 0.40
C GLY A 163 -4.45 21.14 -0.22
N THR A 164 -4.10 20.42 -1.29
CA THR A 164 -5.03 19.49 -1.97
C THR A 164 -4.41 18.11 -2.19
N ALA A 165 -4.17 17.39 -1.11
CA ALA A 165 -3.99 15.94 -1.12
C ALA A 165 -4.99 15.33 -0.13
N HIS A 166 -6.13 14.84 -0.65
CA HIS A 166 -7.11 14.00 0.05
C HIS A 166 -7.24 12.67 -0.66
#